data_AF-A0A165VCJ2-F1
#
_entry.id   AF-A0A165VCJ2-F1
#
_cell.length_a   1.000
_cell.length_b   1.000
_cell.length_c   1.000
_cell.angle_alpha   90.00
_cell.angle_beta   90.00
_cell.angle_gamma   90.00
#
_symmetry.space_group_name_H-M   'P 1'
#
loop_
_entity.id
_entity.type
_entity.pdbx_description
1 polymer ?
#
loop_
_entity_poly.entity_id
_entity_poly.type
_entity_poly.pdbx_seq_one_letter_code
_entity_poly.pdbx_strand_id
1 'polypeptide(L)'
;MLTSSDEAKPYLHCFTAADADVILRSIQPDSADFRLHKCILAAASPFFENMFSLPQPSCADALPVIDVSERAAALNTVLQFVYPILDPAIETLDELSSILAIAIKYEFTFAIHTLQKLLVSPRFVEAEPLKVFAITCRFDLDDEAKIASQYTLSINILTAPLTDDFKYITAYSYRRLLDLHRTRAAAAQEILQSAKPATVDTLKCMQCSAVAFGSYMPPRWWVDFQKRACEELGQRPCTDVVFSIAFLSQSARTGCPRCAESVLNSYTFIERLKERIDELPASI
;
A
#
# COMPACT_ATOMS: atom_id res chain seq x y z
N MET A 1 -19.16 46.87 -19.28
CA MET A 1 -18.00 46.31 -18.57
C MET A 1 -18.19 44.80 -18.59
N LEU A 2 -17.89 44.10 -19.69
CA LEU A 2 -16.56 43.57 -20.03
C LEU A 2 -15.85 42.89 -18.85
N THR A 3 -16.01 41.56 -18.84
CA THR A 3 -15.01 40.51 -18.56
C THR A 3 -14.25 40.51 -17.23
N SER A 4 -14.55 39.52 -16.41
CA SER A 4 -13.61 38.77 -15.57
C SER A 4 -14.35 37.50 -15.13
N SER A 5 -13.86 36.28 -15.27
CA SER A 5 -12.65 35.74 -15.87
C SER A 5 -12.90 34.24 -15.76
N ASP A 6 -12.97 33.60 -16.92
CA ASP A 6 -13.03 32.16 -17.10
C ASP A 6 -11.76 31.56 -16.47
N GLU A 7 -11.85 31.11 -15.21
CA GLU A 7 -10.84 30.24 -14.61
C GLU A 7 -11.00 28.86 -15.24
N ALA A 8 -10.48 28.71 -16.46
CA ALA A 8 -10.27 27.41 -17.06
C ALA A 8 -9.36 26.59 -16.13
N LYS A 9 -9.94 25.59 -15.46
CA LYS A 9 -9.19 24.62 -14.64
C LYS A 9 -8.06 24.02 -15.50
N PRO A 10 -6.77 24.10 -15.12
CA PRO A 10 -5.65 23.91 -16.04
C PRO A 10 -5.34 22.47 -16.48
N TYR A 11 -6.21 21.49 -16.18
CA TYR A 11 -5.83 20.06 -16.22
C TYR A 11 -6.78 19.15 -17.01
N LEU A 12 -7.77 19.69 -17.72
CA LEU A 12 -8.55 18.86 -18.65
C LEU A 12 -7.84 18.77 -20.01
N HIS A 13 -7.44 17.56 -20.39
CA HIS A 13 -7.08 17.30 -21.78
C HIS A 13 -8.41 17.28 -22.54
N CYS A 14 -8.74 18.36 -23.23
CA CYS A 14 -10.03 18.47 -23.89
C CYS A 14 -10.12 17.48 -25.05
N PHE A 15 -10.83 16.37 -24.83
CA PHE A 15 -11.22 15.42 -25.88
C PHE A 15 -12.25 16.10 -26.79
N THR A 16 -11.77 16.84 -27.79
CA THR A 16 -12.59 17.64 -28.71
C THR A 16 -12.39 17.25 -30.18
N ALA A 17 -12.17 15.96 -30.44
CA ALA A 17 -11.94 15.45 -31.79
C ALA A 17 -13.11 15.82 -32.73
N ALA A 18 -12.78 16.34 -33.92
CA ALA A 18 -13.77 16.76 -34.90
C ALA A 18 -14.44 15.55 -35.58
N ASP A 19 -13.68 14.48 -35.74
CA ASP A 19 -14.04 13.18 -36.31
C ASP A 19 -14.61 12.19 -35.28
N ALA A 20 -14.90 12.65 -34.06
CA ALA A 20 -15.56 11.86 -33.04
C ALA A 20 -16.93 11.32 -33.50
N ASP A 21 -17.20 10.05 -33.20
CA ASP A 21 -18.43 9.33 -33.54
C ASP A 21 -19.28 9.01 -32.29
N VAL A 22 -18.86 9.46 -31.11
CA VAL A 22 -19.58 9.37 -29.83
C VAL A 22 -19.19 10.49 -28.86
N ILE A 23 -20.13 10.90 -28.00
CA ILE A 23 -19.90 11.84 -26.91
C ILE A 23 -20.20 11.16 -25.58
N LEU A 24 -19.25 11.15 -24.65
CA LEU A 24 -19.53 10.86 -23.24
C LEU A 24 -19.79 12.18 -22.50
N ARG A 25 -20.90 12.28 -21.79
CA ARG A 25 -21.29 13.49 -21.05
C ARG A 25 -21.29 13.21 -19.56
N SER A 26 -20.43 13.90 -18.81
CA SER A 26 -20.51 13.88 -17.34
C SER A 26 -21.75 14.65 -16.89
N ILE A 27 -22.64 14.01 -16.12
CA ILE A 27 -23.89 14.62 -15.62
C ILE A 27 -23.75 15.27 -14.23
N GLN A 28 -22.52 15.36 -13.71
CA GLN A 28 -22.23 16.06 -12.44
C GLN A 28 -22.27 17.59 -12.63
N PRO A 29 -22.35 18.40 -11.56
CA PRO A 29 -22.50 19.87 -11.65
C PRO A 29 -21.49 20.58 -12.56
N ASP A 30 -20.30 19.99 -12.75
CA ASP A 30 -19.32 20.40 -13.76
C ASP A 30 -19.52 19.58 -15.06
N SER A 31 -20.66 19.78 -15.75
CA SER A 31 -20.98 18.99 -16.95
C SER A 31 -19.95 19.23 -18.04
N ALA A 32 -19.34 18.15 -18.53
CA ALA A 32 -18.34 18.20 -19.60
C ALA A 32 -18.63 17.13 -20.65
N ASP A 33 -18.51 17.54 -21.92
CA ASP A 33 -18.70 16.69 -23.08
C ASP A 33 -17.33 16.24 -23.61
N PHE A 34 -17.13 14.93 -23.69
CA PHE A 34 -15.94 14.28 -24.20
C PHE A 34 -16.24 13.70 -25.57
N ARG A 35 -15.67 14.29 -26.62
CA ARG A 35 -15.81 13.82 -28.01
C ARG A 35 -14.77 12.74 -28.28
N LEU A 36 -15.23 11.51 -28.50
CA LEU A 36 -14.42 10.30 -28.53
C LEU A 36 -14.75 9.43 -29.75
N HIS A 37 -13.98 8.36 -29.91
CA HIS A 37 -14.09 7.37 -30.98
C HIS A 37 -14.54 6.01 -30.40
N LYS A 38 -15.62 5.45 -30.94
CA LYS A 38 -16.15 4.14 -30.55
C LYS A 38 -15.13 3.04 -30.77
N CYS A 39 -14.35 3.10 -31.85
CA CYS A 39 -13.33 2.09 -32.15
C CYS A 39 -12.23 2.03 -31.07
N ILE A 40 -11.78 3.17 -30.55
CA ILE A 40 -10.77 3.24 -29.49
C ILE A 40 -11.36 2.74 -28.18
N LEU A 41 -12.56 3.21 -27.81
CA LEU A 41 -13.23 2.79 -26.58
C LEU A 41 -13.54 1.29 -26.60
N ALA A 42 -14.05 0.75 -27.71
CA ALA A 42 -14.33 -0.68 -27.86
C ALA A 42 -13.05 -1.52 -27.82
N ALA A 43 -11.97 -1.07 -28.45
CA ALA A 43 -10.69 -1.77 -28.40
C ALA A 43 -10.08 -1.80 -26.98
N ALA A 44 -10.34 -0.77 -26.17
CA ALA A 44 -9.80 -0.65 -24.82
C ALA A 44 -10.68 -1.25 -23.72
N SER A 45 -11.97 -1.47 -24.00
CA SER A 45 -12.98 -1.85 -23.01
C SER A 45 -14.04 -2.81 -23.60
N PRO A 46 -14.14 -4.04 -23.07
CA PRO A 46 -15.21 -4.97 -23.43
C PRO A 46 -16.61 -4.42 -23.09
N PHE A 47 -16.74 -3.62 -22.03
CA PHE A 47 -17.99 -2.93 -21.70
C PHE A 47 -18.46 -2.05 -22.87
N PHE A 48 -17.57 -1.20 -23.40
CA PHE A 48 -17.91 -0.31 -24.50
C PHE A 48 -18.12 -1.06 -25.81
N GLU A 49 -17.31 -2.09 -26.08
CA GLU A 49 -17.51 -3.00 -27.23
C GLU A 49 -18.93 -3.60 -27.23
N ASN A 50 -19.33 -4.18 -26.10
CA ASN A 50 -20.66 -4.76 -25.93
C ASN A 50 -21.74 -3.69 -26.05
N MET A 51 -21.61 -2.55 -25.39
CA MET A 51 -22.60 -1.47 -25.42
C MET A 51 -22.82 -0.92 -26.84
N PHE A 52 -21.77 -0.78 -27.64
CA PHE A 52 -21.87 -0.30 -29.01
C PHE A 52 -22.41 -1.37 -29.99
N SER A 53 -22.34 -2.65 -29.63
CA SER A 53 -22.93 -3.74 -30.43
C SER A 53 -24.47 -3.80 -30.34
N LEU A 54 -25.06 -3.17 -29.32
CA LEU A 54 -26.51 -3.19 -29.10
C LEU A 54 -27.26 -2.35 -30.15
N PRO A 55 -28.47 -2.76 -30.58
CA PRO A 55 -29.29 -1.98 -31.49
C PRO A 55 -29.65 -0.61 -30.88
N GLN A 56 -29.21 0.47 -31.52
CA GLN A 56 -29.56 1.83 -31.12
C GLN A 56 -30.85 2.27 -31.82
N PRO A 57 -31.77 2.99 -31.15
CA PRO A 57 -32.90 3.61 -31.82
C PRO A 57 -32.39 4.59 -32.88
N SER A 58 -32.93 4.51 -34.08
CA SER A 58 -32.51 5.31 -35.23
C SER A 58 -32.84 6.79 -35.01
N CYS A 59 -31.89 7.54 -34.47
CA CYS A 59 -31.93 9.00 -34.46
C CYS A 59 -31.05 9.48 -35.61
N ALA A 60 -31.69 9.93 -36.70
CA ALA A 60 -31.00 10.49 -37.83
C ALA A 60 -30.44 11.87 -37.45
N ASP A 61 -29.16 12.09 -37.75
CA ASP A 61 -28.45 13.38 -37.81
C ASP A 61 -27.69 13.89 -36.57
N ALA A 62 -27.78 13.25 -35.40
CA ALA A 62 -26.99 13.67 -34.22
C ALA A 62 -25.97 12.62 -33.76
N LEU A 63 -24.80 13.09 -33.28
CA LEU A 63 -23.82 12.23 -32.63
C LEU A 63 -24.42 11.61 -31.35
N PRO A 64 -24.24 10.30 -31.11
CA PRO A 64 -24.78 9.66 -29.92
C PRO A 64 -24.12 10.22 -28.67
N VAL A 65 -24.94 10.67 -27.72
CA VAL A 65 -24.51 11.17 -26.40
C VAL A 65 -24.84 10.12 -25.35
N ILE A 66 -23.85 9.77 -24.53
CA ILE A 66 -23.98 8.82 -23.43
C ILE A 66 -23.68 9.55 -22.13
N ASP A 67 -24.70 9.64 -21.29
CA ASP A 67 -24.58 10.25 -19.98
C ASP A 67 -23.87 9.31 -19.00
N VAL A 68 -22.88 9.85 -18.28
CA VAL A 68 -22.06 9.11 -17.31
C VAL A 68 -22.04 9.85 -15.97
N SER A 69 -22.12 9.12 -14.87
CA SER A 69 -22.25 9.66 -13.51
C SER A 69 -20.92 10.11 -12.89
N GLU A 70 -19.81 9.84 -13.56
CA GLU A 70 -18.44 10.11 -13.17
C GLU A 70 -18.11 11.60 -13.22
N ARG A 71 -17.21 12.04 -12.34
CA ARG A 71 -16.71 13.42 -12.38
C ARG A 71 -15.90 13.64 -13.65
N ALA A 72 -16.07 14.79 -14.30
CA ALA A 72 -15.33 15.17 -15.49
C ALA A 72 -13.80 15.00 -15.33
N ALA A 73 -13.23 15.42 -14.20
CA ALA A 73 -11.78 15.30 -13.95
C ALA A 73 -11.28 13.84 -13.90
N ALA A 74 -12.01 12.96 -13.21
CA ALA A 74 -11.62 11.55 -13.08
C ALA A 74 -11.83 10.79 -14.40
N LEU A 75 -12.91 11.11 -15.13
CA LEU A 75 -13.17 10.58 -16.46
C LEU A 75 -12.10 11.03 -17.48
N ASN A 76 -11.73 12.31 -17.45
CA ASN A 76 -10.64 12.85 -18.26
C ASN A 76 -9.32 12.08 -18.02
N THR A 77 -9.04 11.74 -16.76
CA THR A 77 -7.81 11.06 -16.38
C THR A 77 -7.81 9.60 -16.82
N VAL A 78 -8.92 8.87 -16.65
CA VAL A 78 -8.99 7.48 -17.15
C VAL A 78 -8.90 7.41 -18.67
N LEU A 79 -9.50 8.38 -19.38
CA LEU A 79 -9.45 8.43 -20.85
C LEU A 79 -8.05 8.71 -21.38
N GLN A 80 -7.17 9.36 -20.61
CA GLN A 80 -5.76 9.53 -20.98
C GLN A 80 -5.00 8.20 -21.05
N PHE A 81 -5.37 7.20 -20.23
CA PHE A 81 -4.81 5.85 -20.34
C PHE A 81 -5.36 5.05 -21.54
N VAL A 82 -6.50 5.47 -22.10
CA VAL A 82 -7.18 4.78 -23.20
C VAL A 82 -6.72 5.31 -24.55
N TYR A 83 -6.44 6.60 -24.63
CA TYR A 83 -5.96 7.25 -25.85
C TYR A 83 -4.43 7.23 -25.91
N PRO A 84 -3.83 7.27 -27.11
CA PRO A 84 -2.38 7.31 -27.29
C PRO A 84 -1.82 8.71 -26.97
N ILE A 85 -1.98 9.14 -25.72
CA ILE A 85 -1.47 10.39 -25.17
C ILE A 85 -0.61 10.09 -23.94
N LEU A 86 -0.04 11.12 -23.33
CA LEU A 86 0.82 10.94 -22.16
C LEU A 86 0.00 10.45 -20.96
N ASP A 87 0.55 9.47 -20.26
CA ASP A 87 -0.05 8.99 -19.01
C ASP A 87 -0.15 10.14 -18.00
N PRO A 88 -1.30 10.28 -17.31
CA PRO A 88 -1.48 11.35 -16.35
C PRO A 88 -0.65 11.12 -15.09
N ALA A 89 -0.16 12.21 -14.51
CA ALA A 89 0.44 12.16 -13.18
C ALA A 89 -0.66 12.02 -12.12
N ILE A 90 -0.68 10.90 -11.43
CA ILE A 90 -1.57 10.67 -10.28
C ILE A 90 -0.75 10.92 -9.02
N GLU A 91 -1.17 11.86 -8.17
CA GLU A 91 -0.37 12.25 -6.99
C GLU A 91 -0.88 11.62 -5.69
N THR A 92 -2.19 11.39 -5.59
CA THR A 92 -2.83 10.97 -4.34
C THR A 92 -3.51 9.61 -4.44
N LEU A 93 -3.64 8.92 -3.30
CA LEU A 93 -4.37 7.65 -3.24
C LEU A 93 -5.88 7.82 -3.44
N ASP A 94 -6.45 8.96 -3.06
CA ASP A 94 -7.88 9.25 -3.28
C ASP A 94 -8.21 9.43 -4.76
N GLU A 95 -7.33 10.13 -5.49
CA GLU A 95 -7.39 10.25 -6.93
C GLU A 95 -7.23 8.88 -7.60
N LEU A 96 -6.20 8.12 -7.21
CA LEU A 96 -5.98 6.77 -7.73
C LEU A 96 -7.20 5.87 -7.51
N SER A 97 -7.72 5.79 -6.28
CA SER A 97 -8.90 5.00 -5.93
C SER A 97 -10.12 5.40 -6.75
N SER A 98 -10.31 6.72 -6.96
CA SER A 98 -11.41 7.24 -7.79
C SER A 98 -11.27 6.85 -9.26
N ILE A 99 -10.07 6.93 -9.84
CA ILE A 99 -9.82 6.56 -11.23
C ILE A 99 -9.92 5.05 -11.42
N LEU A 100 -9.38 4.27 -10.48
CA LEU A 100 -9.45 2.80 -10.49
C LEU A 100 -10.90 2.32 -10.45
N ALA A 101 -11.77 2.96 -9.65
CA ALA A 101 -13.20 2.66 -9.65
C ALA A 101 -13.83 2.80 -11.04
N ILE A 102 -13.47 3.85 -11.78
CA ILE A 102 -13.97 4.12 -13.13
C ILE A 102 -13.38 3.11 -14.11
N ALA A 103 -12.09 2.82 -14.02
CA ALA A 103 -11.40 1.85 -14.85
C ALA A 103 -12.03 0.45 -14.71
N ILE A 104 -12.36 0.02 -13.49
CA ILE A 104 -13.06 -1.23 -13.21
C ILE A 104 -14.50 -1.18 -13.72
N LYS A 105 -15.26 -0.11 -13.42
CA LYS A 105 -16.66 0.03 -13.85
C LYS A 105 -16.83 -0.10 -15.37
N TYR A 106 -15.91 0.48 -16.13
CA TYR A 106 -15.91 0.46 -17.58
C TYR A 106 -14.95 -0.58 -18.17
N GLU A 107 -14.39 -1.49 -17.37
CA GLU A 107 -13.52 -2.57 -17.83
C GLU A 107 -12.35 -2.10 -18.73
N PHE A 108 -11.73 -0.96 -18.41
CA PHE A 108 -10.55 -0.47 -19.12
C PHE A 108 -9.30 -1.26 -18.72
N THR A 109 -9.11 -2.44 -19.32
CA THR A 109 -8.12 -3.44 -18.92
C THR A 109 -6.70 -2.90 -18.75
N PHE A 110 -6.22 -2.09 -19.71
CA PHE A 110 -4.88 -1.50 -19.64
C PHE A 110 -4.73 -0.49 -18.49
N ALA A 111 -5.75 0.36 -18.29
CA ALA A 111 -5.78 1.33 -17.21
C ALA A 111 -5.82 0.63 -15.84
N ILE A 112 -6.65 -0.40 -15.68
CA ILE A 112 -6.73 -1.21 -14.44
C ILE A 112 -5.34 -1.73 -14.07
N HIS A 113 -4.66 -2.40 -15.00
CA HIS A 113 -3.34 -3.00 -14.74
C HIS A 113 -2.26 -1.95 -14.43
N THR A 114 -2.30 -0.80 -15.10
CA THR A 114 -1.38 0.31 -14.84
C THR A 114 -1.62 0.93 -13.46
N LEU A 115 -2.88 1.13 -13.09
CA LEU A 115 -3.27 1.68 -11.78
C LEU A 115 -2.98 0.70 -10.63
N GLN A 116 -3.19 -0.61 -10.84
CA GLN A 116 -2.80 -1.66 -9.88
C GLN A 116 -1.30 -1.63 -9.58
N LYS A 117 -0.46 -1.56 -10.62
CA LYS A 117 0.99 -1.43 -10.45
C LYS A 117 1.38 -0.14 -9.73
N LEU A 118 0.70 0.96 -10.04
CA LEU A 118 0.93 2.24 -9.38
C LEU A 118 0.51 2.19 -7.91
N LEU A 119 -0.59 1.51 -7.58
CA LEU A 119 -1.13 1.36 -6.23
C LEU A 119 -0.13 0.65 -5.31
N VAL A 120 0.52 -0.40 -5.80
CA VAL A 120 1.55 -1.16 -5.04
C VAL A 120 2.97 -0.59 -5.19
N SER A 121 3.13 0.55 -5.85
CA SER A 121 4.45 1.18 -5.99
C SER A 121 4.99 1.62 -4.63
N PRO A 122 6.33 1.56 -4.42
CA PRO A 122 6.96 1.89 -3.12
C PRO A 122 6.49 3.22 -2.53
N ARG A 123 6.24 4.24 -3.38
CA ARG A 123 5.79 5.56 -2.93
C ARG A 123 4.51 5.51 -2.08
N PHE A 124 3.58 4.59 -2.38
CA PHE A 124 2.29 4.52 -1.71
C PHE A 124 2.27 3.47 -0.62
N VAL A 125 2.87 2.29 -0.86
CA VAL A 125 2.89 1.22 0.16
C VAL A 125 3.76 1.58 1.36
N GLU A 126 4.82 2.38 1.17
CA GLU A 126 5.64 2.86 2.30
C GLU A 126 5.00 4.05 3.02
N ALA A 127 4.30 4.93 2.30
CA ALA A 127 3.69 6.13 2.89
C ALA A 127 2.39 5.83 3.64
N GLU A 128 1.47 5.08 3.02
CA GLU A 128 0.12 4.81 3.56
C GLU A 128 -0.31 3.34 3.36
N PRO A 129 0.42 2.36 3.92
CA PRO A 129 0.19 0.93 3.68
C PRO A 129 -1.24 0.46 4.00
N LEU A 130 -1.86 0.97 5.06
CA LEU A 130 -3.23 0.61 5.42
C LEU A 130 -4.27 1.12 4.43
N LYS A 131 -4.07 2.33 3.89
CA LYS A 131 -4.95 2.89 2.86
C LYS A 131 -4.84 2.07 1.58
N VAL A 132 -3.62 1.73 1.17
CA VAL A 132 -3.39 0.85 0.03
C VAL A 132 -4.06 -0.50 0.23
N PHE A 133 -3.87 -1.13 1.40
CA PHE A 133 -4.54 -2.39 1.73
C PHE A 133 -6.07 -2.27 1.64
N ALA A 134 -6.66 -1.21 2.22
CA ALA A 134 -8.10 -0.99 2.16
C ALA A 134 -8.61 -0.84 0.72
N ILE A 135 -7.89 -0.09 -0.13
CA ILE A 135 -8.22 0.07 -1.56
C ILE A 135 -8.14 -1.29 -2.28
N THR A 136 -7.08 -2.08 -2.05
CA THR A 136 -6.95 -3.40 -2.69
C THR A 136 -8.09 -4.33 -2.29
N CYS A 137 -8.50 -4.35 -1.01
CA CYS A 137 -9.63 -5.16 -0.56
C CYS A 137 -10.99 -4.65 -1.07
N ARG A 138 -11.14 -3.33 -1.23
CA ARG A 138 -12.37 -2.72 -1.76
C ARG A 138 -12.65 -3.12 -3.22
N PHE A 139 -11.59 -3.33 -3.99
CA PHE A 139 -11.66 -3.68 -5.42
C PHE A 139 -11.33 -5.16 -5.69
N ASP A 140 -11.33 -6.01 -4.66
CA ASP A 140 -11.04 -7.45 -4.75
C ASP A 140 -9.69 -7.79 -5.45
N LEU A 141 -8.68 -6.95 -5.19
CA LEU A 141 -7.32 -7.06 -5.73
C LEU A 141 -6.45 -7.92 -4.81
N ASP A 142 -6.69 -9.23 -4.80
CA ASP A 142 -6.08 -10.16 -3.84
C ASP A 142 -4.55 -10.21 -3.88
N ASP A 143 -3.94 -10.13 -5.07
CA ASP A 143 -2.49 -10.21 -5.21
C ASP A 143 -1.81 -8.92 -4.74
N GLU A 144 -2.38 -7.77 -5.07
CA GLU A 144 -1.95 -6.47 -4.56
C GLU A 144 -2.20 -6.36 -3.04
N ALA A 145 -3.28 -6.94 -2.53
CA ALA A 145 -3.57 -6.98 -1.10
C ALA A 145 -2.53 -7.77 -0.32
N LYS A 146 -2.01 -8.88 -0.88
CA LYS A 146 -0.86 -9.61 -0.29
C LYS A 146 0.36 -8.73 -0.21
N ILE A 147 0.68 -7.99 -1.28
CA ILE A 147 1.83 -7.06 -1.29
C ILE A 147 1.63 -5.97 -0.23
N ALA A 148 0.49 -5.29 -0.24
CA ALA A 148 0.18 -4.22 0.70
C ALA A 148 0.23 -4.71 2.17
N SER A 149 -0.26 -5.92 2.44
CA SER A 149 -0.27 -6.50 3.79
C SER A 149 1.14 -6.63 4.40
N GLN A 150 2.17 -6.87 3.59
CA GLN A 150 3.56 -6.94 4.05
C GLN A 150 4.03 -5.61 4.63
N TYR A 151 3.72 -4.51 3.94
CA TYR A 151 4.11 -3.16 4.39
C TYR A 151 3.34 -2.73 5.64
N THR A 152 2.13 -3.24 5.86
CA THR A 152 1.39 -2.95 7.11
C THR A 152 2.11 -3.44 8.36
N LEU A 153 3.00 -4.44 8.26
CA LEU A 153 3.74 -4.97 9.43
C LEU A 153 4.68 -3.94 10.07
N SER A 154 5.05 -2.89 9.32
CA SER A 154 5.90 -1.79 9.80
C SER A 154 5.15 -0.78 10.68
N ILE A 155 3.81 -0.87 10.76
CA ILE A 155 2.97 0.10 11.46
C ILE A 155 2.07 -0.57 12.50
N ASN A 156 1.68 0.20 13.51
CA ASN A 156 0.70 -0.24 14.49
C ASN A 156 -0.71 0.05 13.95
N ILE A 157 -1.37 -1.02 13.50
CA ILE A 157 -2.69 -0.99 12.85
C ILE A 157 -3.82 -0.49 13.74
N LEU A 158 -3.68 -0.56 15.07
CA LEU A 158 -4.72 -0.12 16.01
C LEU A 158 -4.66 1.38 16.29
N THR A 159 -3.50 1.99 16.08
CA THR A 159 -3.27 3.44 16.32
C THR A 159 -3.22 4.24 15.03
N ALA A 160 -3.14 3.59 13.87
CA ALA A 160 -3.07 4.25 12.59
C ALA A 160 -4.37 5.02 12.28
N PRO A 161 -4.30 6.12 11.50
CA PRO A 161 -5.47 6.89 11.14
C PRO A 161 -6.47 6.04 10.35
N LEU A 162 -7.75 6.21 10.63
CA LEU A 162 -8.82 5.58 9.87
C LEU A 162 -8.94 6.23 8.51
N THR A 163 -8.96 5.40 7.47
CA THR A 163 -9.25 5.82 6.10
C THR A 163 -10.72 5.52 5.77
N ASP A 164 -11.35 6.41 5.00
CA ASP A 164 -12.71 6.18 4.48
C ASP A 164 -12.85 4.92 3.62
N ASP A 165 -11.77 4.43 2.99
CA ASP A 165 -11.79 3.17 2.24
C ASP A 165 -12.14 1.95 3.11
N PHE A 166 -11.88 2.00 4.43
CA PHE A 166 -12.29 0.94 5.36
C PHE A 166 -13.82 0.78 5.45
N LYS A 167 -14.60 1.79 5.06
CA LYS A 167 -16.08 1.69 5.01
C LYS A 167 -16.56 0.65 4.00
N TYR A 168 -15.73 0.34 3.01
CA TYR A 168 -16.07 -0.54 1.89
C TYR A 168 -15.45 -1.94 2.00
N ILE A 169 -14.60 -2.20 2.99
CA ILE A 169 -14.00 -3.52 3.16
C ILE A 169 -14.86 -4.44 4.03
N THR A 170 -14.75 -5.74 3.80
CA THR A 170 -15.41 -6.73 4.65
C THR A 170 -14.72 -6.86 6.00
N ALA A 171 -15.48 -7.18 7.05
CA ALA A 171 -14.92 -7.54 8.35
C ALA A 171 -13.98 -8.76 8.25
N TYR A 172 -14.19 -9.64 7.27
CA TYR A 172 -13.35 -10.79 7.00
C TYR A 172 -11.94 -10.37 6.54
N SER A 173 -11.84 -9.47 5.55
CA SER A 173 -10.56 -8.95 5.04
C SER A 173 -9.78 -8.24 6.14
N TYR A 174 -10.46 -7.43 6.95
CA TYR A 174 -9.84 -6.77 8.10
C TYR A 174 -9.36 -7.78 9.15
N ARG A 175 -10.17 -8.81 9.44
CA ARG A 175 -9.80 -9.84 10.41
C ARG A 175 -8.57 -10.64 9.97
N ARG A 176 -8.46 -10.96 8.68
CA ARG A 176 -7.28 -11.64 8.11
C ARG A 176 -6.01 -10.82 8.33
N LEU A 177 -6.08 -9.50 8.18
CA LEU A 177 -4.96 -8.60 8.49
C LEU A 177 -4.59 -8.61 9.98
N LEU A 178 -5.57 -8.54 10.87
CA LEU A 178 -5.34 -8.62 12.33
C LEU A 178 -4.69 -9.95 12.73
N ASP A 179 -5.16 -11.06 12.15
CA ASP A 179 -4.65 -12.39 12.46
C ASP A 179 -3.21 -12.56 11.91
N LEU A 180 -2.87 -11.99 10.74
CA LEU A 180 -1.48 -11.90 10.25
C LEU A 180 -0.58 -11.19 11.26
N HIS A 181 -0.97 -10.00 11.72
CA HIS A 181 -0.19 -9.22 12.70
C HIS A 181 -0.01 -9.98 14.01
N ARG A 182 -1.10 -10.57 14.54
CA ARG A 182 -1.08 -11.31 15.80
C ARG A 182 -0.20 -12.56 15.72
N THR A 183 -0.35 -13.36 14.67
CA THR A 183 0.40 -14.61 14.50
C THR A 183 1.88 -14.34 14.28
N ARG A 184 2.21 -13.36 13.45
CA ARG A 184 3.60 -12.95 13.22
C ARG A 184 4.23 -12.36 14.48
N ALA A 185 3.52 -11.48 15.21
CA ALA A 185 4.00 -10.91 16.46
C ALA A 185 4.30 -11.99 17.51
N ALA A 186 3.37 -12.95 17.69
CA ALA A 186 3.56 -14.07 18.62
C ALA A 186 4.77 -14.94 18.24
N ALA A 187 4.91 -15.30 16.96
CA ALA A 187 6.04 -16.10 16.49
C ALA A 187 7.37 -15.35 16.63
N ALA A 188 7.41 -14.05 16.30
CA ALA A 188 8.61 -13.24 16.43
C ALA A 188 9.04 -13.09 17.91
N GLN A 189 8.08 -12.89 18.82
CA GLN A 189 8.33 -12.88 20.27
C GLN A 189 8.84 -14.23 20.77
N GLU A 190 8.28 -15.34 20.28
CA GLU A 190 8.74 -16.69 20.63
C GLU A 190 10.18 -16.94 20.16
N ILE A 191 10.55 -16.52 18.94
CA ILE A 191 11.93 -16.60 18.45
C ILE A 191 12.86 -15.79 19.35
N LEU A 192 12.50 -14.56 19.73
CA LEU A 192 13.30 -13.75 20.65
C LEU A 192 13.43 -14.38 22.04
N GLN A 193 12.37 -14.96 22.58
CA GLN A 193 12.36 -15.57 23.92
C GLN A 193 13.12 -16.90 23.96
N SER A 194 13.01 -17.69 22.89
CA SER A 194 13.73 -18.96 22.72
C SER A 194 15.20 -18.78 22.35
N ALA A 195 15.59 -17.60 21.85
CA ALA A 195 16.98 -17.20 21.62
C ALA A 195 17.73 -17.04 22.96
N LYS A 196 18.03 -18.16 23.60
CA LYS A 196 18.95 -18.20 24.73
C LYS A 196 20.37 -18.20 24.17
N PRO A 197 21.26 -17.29 24.59
CA PRO A 197 22.69 -17.50 24.38
C PRO A 197 23.09 -18.76 25.14
N ALA A 198 23.16 -19.88 24.42
CA ALA A 198 23.44 -21.19 25.00
C ALA A 198 24.89 -21.30 25.50
N THR A 199 25.78 -20.41 25.01
CA THR A 199 27.20 -20.40 25.34
C THR A 199 27.74 -18.98 25.40
N VAL A 200 28.87 -18.83 26.12
CA VAL A 200 29.70 -17.62 26.15
C VAL A 200 30.17 -17.20 24.74
N ASP A 201 30.12 -18.09 23.75
CA ASP A 201 30.54 -17.81 22.38
C ASP A 201 29.47 -17.10 21.52
N THR A 202 28.21 -17.05 21.98
CA THR A 202 27.10 -16.42 21.23
C THR A 202 26.86 -14.96 21.59
N LEU A 203 26.81 -14.63 22.89
CA LEU A 203 26.67 -13.28 23.39
C LEU A 203 27.59 -13.13 24.59
N LYS A 204 28.63 -12.28 24.53
CA LYS A 204 29.58 -12.11 25.66
C LYS A 204 29.84 -10.65 25.97
N CYS A 205 29.55 -10.25 27.20
CA CYS A 205 30.04 -9.02 27.78
C CYS A 205 31.02 -9.35 28.90
N MET A 206 32.27 -8.90 28.76
CA MET A 206 33.36 -9.17 29.72
C MET A 206 33.11 -8.66 31.15
N GLN A 207 32.04 -7.88 31.36
CA GLN A 207 31.72 -7.25 32.64
C GLN A 207 30.34 -7.63 33.18
N CYS A 208 29.42 -8.07 32.33
CA CYS A 208 28.06 -8.45 32.73
C CYS A 208 27.80 -9.96 32.67
N SER A 209 28.43 -10.65 31.73
CA SER A 209 28.25 -12.09 31.56
C SER A 209 28.92 -12.83 32.72
N ALA A 210 28.16 -13.67 33.40
CA ALA A 210 28.67 -14.53 34.48
C ALA A 210 28.02 -15.91 34.39
N VAL A 211 28.67 -16.91 34.96
CA VAL A 211 28.07 -18.23 35.19
C VAL A 211 27.74 -18.31 36.67
N ALA A 212 26.46 -18.35 37.01
CA ALA A 212 25.98 -18.50 38.38
C ALA A 212 25.23 -19.84 38.48
N PHE A 213 25.60 -20.69 39.45
CA PHE A 213 24.95 -22.00 39.67
C PHE A 213 24.84 -22.88 38.41
N GLY A 214 25.88 -22.88 37.57
CA GLY A 214 25.89 -23.65 36.31
C GLY A 214 25.03 -23.07 35.18
N SER A 215 24.37 -21.94 35.39
CA SER A 215 23.56 -21.24 34.37
C SER A 215 24.27 -20.00 33.85
N TYR A 216 24.26 -19.82 32.53
CA TYR A 216 24.80 -18.63 31.87
C TYR A 216 23.86 -17.43 32.08
N MET A 217 24.41 -16.33 32.62
CA MET A 217 23.70 -15.06 32.70
C MET A 217 24.05 -14.20 31.47
N PRO A 218 23.06 -13.83 30.64
CA PRO A 218 23.28 -13.00 29.47
C PRO A 218 23.71 -11.58 29.85
N PRO A 219 24.33 -10.83 28.91
CA PRO A 219 24.63 -9.42 29.11
C PRO A 219 23.39 -8.59 29.47
N ARG A 220 23.57 -7.52 30.26
CA ARG A 220 22.47 -6.60 30.62
C ARG A 220 21.78 -6.01 29.41
N TRP A 221 22.54 -5.65 28.38
CA TRP A 221 22.00 -5.12 27.13
C TRP A 221 21.06 -6.13 26.43
N TRP A 222 21.35 -7.44 26.53
CA TRP A 222 20.52 -8.47 25.90
C TRP A 222 19.16 -8.58 26.60
N VAL A 223 19.15 -8.52 27.93
CA VAL A 223 17.90 -8.55 28.72
C VAL A 223 17.03 -7.33 28.41
N ASP A 224 17.64 -6.13 28.36
CA ASP A 224 16.94 -4.90 27.98
C ASP A 224 16.43 -4.94 26.53
N PHE A 225 17.30 -5.36 25.60
CA PHE A 225 16.96 -5.54 24.19
C PHE A 225 15.78 -6.48 24.03
N GLN A 226 15.85 -7.69 24.61
CA GLN A 226 14.81 -8.70 24.49
C GLN A 226 13.45 -8.18 25.00
N LYS A 227 13.44 -7.48 26.14
CA LYS A 227 12.22 -6.89 26.69
C LYS A 227 11.61 -5.86 25.73
N ARG A 228 12.40 -4.87 25.33
CA ARG A 228 11.93 -3.78 24.46
C ARG A 228 11.58 -4.27 23.05
N ALA A 229 12.36 -5.21 22.53
CA ALA A 229 12.12 -5.84 21.24
C ALA A 229 10.80 -6.61 21.24
N CYS A 230 10.47 -7.33 22.32
CA CYS A 230 9.18 -8.00 22.43
C CYS A 230 8.01 -6.99 22.46
N GLU A 231 8.17 -5.88 23.18
CA GLU A 231 7.17 -4.81 23.23
C GLU A 231 6.95 -4.16 21.85
N GLU A 232 8.03 -3.85 21.12
CA GLU A 232 7.95 -3.29 19.76
C GLU A 232 7.37 -4.30 18.75
N LEU A 233 7.85 -5.55 18.73
CA LEU A 233 7.32 -6.58 17.83
C LEU A 233 5.86 -6.91 18.10
N GLY A 234 5.38 -6.68 19.33
CA GLY A 234 3.98 -6.81 19.68
C GLY A 234 3.09 -5.74 19.03
N GLN A 235 3.65 -4.58 18.67
CA GLN A 235 2.95 -3.49 18.01
C GLN A 235 3.20 -3.44 16.50
N ARG A 236 4.44 -3.75 16.10
CA ARG A 236 4.96 -3.67 14.73
C ARG A 236 5.80 -4.92 14.48
N PRO A 237 5.23 -5.99 13.91
CA PRO A 237 5.92 -7.27 13.71
C PRO A 237 6.93 -7.23 12.54
N CYS A 238 7.83 -6.25 12.56
CA CYS A 238 8.86 -5.97 11.57
C CYS A 238 10.23 -5.82 12.26
N THR A 239 11.29 -6.31 11.60
CA THR A 239 12.65 -6.33 12.15
C THR A 239 13.39 -5.00 12.00
N ASP A 240 12.98 -4.13 11.07
CA ASP A 240 13.73 -2.92 10.72
C ASP A 240 13.95 -1.97 11.89
N VAL A 241 12.94 -1.82 12.76
CA VAL A 241 13.03 -0.96 13.94
C VAL A 241 13.91 -1.59 15.01
N VAL A 242 13.64 -2.85 15.37
CA VAL A 242 14.27 -3.53 16.50
C VAL A 242 15.75 -3.80 16.26
N PHE A 243 16.13 -4.11 15.02
CA PHE A 243 17.53 -4.38 14.65
C PHE A 243 18.27 -3.15 14.14
N SER A 244 17.64 -1.97 14.17
CA SER A 244 18.32 -0.72 13.83
C SER A 244 19.44 -0.41 14.82
N ILE A 245 20.49 0.27 14.32
CA ILE A 245 21.58 0.75 15.17
C ILE A 245 21.08 1.67 16.29
N ALA A 246 20.05 2.47 16.01
CA ALA A 246 19.43 3.37 16.98
C ALA A 246 18.82 2.58 18.15
N PHE A 247 18.06 1.52 17.86
CA PHE A 247 17.44 0.68 18.88
C PHE A 247 18.47 -0.09 19.71
N LEU A 248 19.41 -0.76 19.05
CA LEU A 248 20.49 -1.52 19.70
C LEU A 248 21.39 -0.63 20.57
N SER A 249 21.70 0.59 20.11
CA SER A 249 22.54 1.53 20.87
C SER A 249 21.92 1.96 22.19
N GLN A 250 20.58 2.04 22.26
CA GLN A 250 19.88 2.36 23.49
C GLN A 250 20.03 1.23 24.52
N SER A 251 19.88 -0.03 24.09
CA SER A 251 20.09 -1.19 24.96
C SER A 251 21.57 -1.39 25.34
N ALA A 252 22.52 -0.97 24.49
CA ALA A 252 23.95 -0.98 24.82
C ALA A 252 24.33 0.00 25.95
N ARG A 253 23.54 1.05 26.19
CA ARG A 253 23.79 2.10 27.21
C ARG A 253 23.25 1.75 28.60
N THR A 254 22.87 0.49 28.84
CA THR A 254 22.26 -0.01 30.10
C THR A 254 23.26 -0.17 31.26
N GLY A 255 24.02 0.89 31.55
CA GLY A 255 24.87 1.01 32.73
C GLY A 255 26.15 0.18 32.74
N CYS A 256 26.55 -0.42 31.61
CA CYS A 256 27.82 -1.13 31.47
C CYS A 256 28.63 -0.59 30.27
N PRO A 257 29.88 -0.14 30.46
CA PRO A 257 30.68 0.49 29.40
C PRO A 257 31.09 -0.48 28.29
N ARG A 258 31.14 -1.79 28.57
CA ARG A 258 31.53 -2.83 27.60
C ARG A 258 30.36 -3.49 26.86
N CYS A 259 29.12 -3.07 27.12
CA CYS A 259 27.97 -3.61 26.41
C CYS A 259 27.93 -3.17 24.94
N ALA A 260 28.41 -1.97 24.61
CA ALA A 260 28.49 -1.51 23.22
C ALA A 260 29.43 -2.39 22.37
N GLU A 261 30.62 -2.72 22.88
CA GLU A 261 31.56 -3.64 22.23
C GLU A 261 30.97 -5.05 22.11
N SER A 262 30.26 -5.51 23.15
CA SER A 262 29.55 -6.79 23.10
C SER A 262 28.49 -6.87 22.00
N VAL A 263 27.74 -5.80 21.76
CA VAL A 263 26.74 -5.75 20.67
C VAL A 263 27.43 -5.90 19.32
N LEU A 264 28.53 -5.17 19.09
CA LEU A 264 29.30 -5.25 17.84
C LEU A 264 29.88 -6.64 17.61
N ASN A 265 30.46 -7.27 18.63
CA ASN A 265 31.02 -8.61 18.54
C ASN A 265 29.95 -9.69 18.32
N SER A 266 28.69 -9.41 18.63
CA SER A 266 27.56 -10.33 18.49
C SER A 266 26.76 -10.12 17.20
N TYR A 267 27.29 -9.37 16.22
CA TYR A 267 26.57 -9.03 14.99
C TYR A 267 26.06 -10.27 14.24
N THR A 268 26.85 -11.34 14.12
CA THR A 268 26.46 -12.57 13.40
C THR A 268 25.26 -13.26 14.04
N PHE A 269 25.17 -13.20 15.37
CA PHE A 269 24.03 -13.74 16.11
C PHE A 269 22.78 -12.88 15.89
N ILE A 270 22.94 -11.56 15.93
CA ILE A 270 21.87 -10.59 15.70
C ILE A 270 21.33 -10.72 14.26
N GLU A 271 22.21 -10.88 13.27
CA GLU A 271 21.87 -11.06 11.86
C GLU A 271 21.07 -12.35 11.63
N ARG A 272 21.55 -13.49 12.14
CA ARG A 272 20.79 -14.77 12.07
C ARG A 272 19.43 -14.68 12.77
N LEU A 273 19.35 -13.94 13.86
CA LEU A 273 18.09 -13.74 14.57
C LEU A 273 17.12 -12.89 13.75
N LYS A 274 17.64 -11.85 13.08
CA LYS A 274 16.88 -11.04 12.13
C LYS A 274 16.35 -11.90 10.99
N GLU A 275 17.21 -12.69 10.33
CA GLU A 275 16.83 -13.59 9.23
C GLU A 275 15.70 -14.54 9.63
N ARG A 276 15.79 -15.18 10.80
CA ARG A 276 14.74 -16.07 11.31
C ARG A 276 13.39 -15.39 11.53
N ILE A 277 13.38 -14.11 11.90
CA ILE A 277 12.13 -13.34 12.07
C ILE A 277 11.62 -12.89 10.70
N ASP A 278 12.51 -12.52 9.77
CA ASP A 278 12.15 -12.12 8.41
C ASP A 278 11.52 -13.27 7.62
N GLU A 279 11.98 -14.51 7.82
CA GLU A 279 11.45 -15.75 7.24
C GLU A 279 10.00 -16.09 7.66
N LEU A 280 9.46 -15.44 8.69
CA LEU A 280 8.07 -15.66 9.09
C LEU A 280 7.09 -15.28 7.96
N PRO A 281 5.85 -15.80 7.96
CA PRO A 281 4.83 -15.41 6.99
C PRO A 281 4.60 -13.88 7.02
N ALA A 282 4.78 -13.22 5.87
CA ALA A 282 4.74 -11.76 5.75
C ALA A 282 3.45 -11.22 5.10
N SER A 283 2.65 -12.08 4.47
CA SER A 283 1.41 -11.69 3.78
C SER A 283 0.23 -12.52 4.23
N ILE A 284 -0.97 -11.98 3.98
CA ILE A 284 -2.25 -12.64 4.26
C ILE A 284 -2.49 -13.89 3.41
#